data_AF-A0A194PLP8-F1
#
_entry.id   AF-A0A194PLP8-F1
#
_cell.length_a   1.000
_cell.length_b   1.000
_cell.length_c   1.000
_cell.angle_alpha   90.00
_cell.angle_beta   90.00
_cell.angle_gamma   90.00
#
_symmetry.space_group_name_H-M   'P 1'
#
loop_
_entity.id
_entity.type
_entity.pdbx_description
1 polymer ?
#
loop_
_entity_poly.entity_id
_entity_poly.type
_entity_poly.pdbx_seq_one_letter_code
_entity_poly.pdbx_strand_id
1 'polypeptide(L)'
;MGEEEAATLEGQFYEFSRLFDNKRDGTTITLYRFDYWLRQTKLLDDRKVTMTDTGILFNKFNKTELNWDEWMEFLEDLCELKEMDLEKTKETLTNCGLPGQTPVNVPQYRDFFLTYKPKEKMIF
;
A
#
# COMPACT_ATOMS: atom_id res chain seq x y z
N MET A 1 -30.83 5.89 -6.67
CA MET A 1 -29.82 6.91 -6.35
C MET A 1 -29.42 6.61 -4.93
N GLY A 2 -28.49 5.66 -4.76
CA GLY A 2 -27.97 5.33 -3.44
C GLY A 2 -26.96 6.41 -3.09
N GLU A 3 -27.07 7.00 -1.90
CA GLU A 3 -25.99 7.79 -1.34
C GLU A 3 -24.80 6.84 -1.19
N GLU A 4 -23.80 6.96 -2.06
CA GLU A 4 -22.52 6.31 -1.84
C GLU A 4 -21.95 6.94 -0.57
N GLU A 5 -21.98 6.18 0.54
CA GLU A 5 -21.28 6.58 1.76
C GLU A 5 -19.86 6.96 1.38
N ALA A 6 -19.47 8.19 1.74
CA ALA A 6 -18.13 8.67 1.48
C ALA A 6 -17.13 7.67 2.06
N ALA A 7 -16.17 7.22 1.23
CA ALA A 7 -15.14 6.31 1.70
C ALA A 7 -14.44 6.93 2.92
N THR A 8 -14.26 6.14 3.97
CA THR A 8 -13.50 6.55 5.16
C THR A 8 -12.13 5.88 5.12
N LEU A 9 -11.15 6.49 5.79
CA LEU A 9 -9.82 5.90 5.88
C LEU A 9 -9.84 4.54 6.60
N GLU A 10 -10.65 4.41 7.66
CA GLU A 10 -10.89 3.16 8.38
C GLU A 10 -11.52 2.10 7.48
N GLY A 11 -12.51 2.49 6.66
CA GLY A 11 -13.13 1.61 5.68
C GLY A 11 -12.13 1.12 4.64
N GLN A 12 -11.27 2.01 4.14
CA GLN A 12 -10.20 1.59 3.23
C GLN A 12 -9.19 0.66 3.93
N PHE A 13 -8.79 0.96 5.15
CA PHE A 13 -7.91 0.07 5.90
C PHE A 13 -8.51 -1.32 6.05
N TYR A 14 -9.80 -1.42 6.36
CA TYR A 14 -10.52 -2.69 6.41
C TYR A 14 -10.46 -3.46 5.07
N GLU A 15 -10.79 -2.78 3.97
CA GLU A 15 -10.78 -3.40 2.64
C GLU A 15 -9.37 -3.83 2.21
N PHE A 16 -8.35 -2.96 2.38
CA PHE A 16 -6.96 -3.29 2.06
C PHE A 16 -6.39 -4.37 2.99
N SER A 17 -6.82 -4.45 4.25
CA SER A 17 -6.43 -5.52 5.18
C SER A 17 -6.93 -6.91 4.75
N ARG A 18 -7.99 -6.96 3.95
CA ARG A 18 -8.59 -8.18 3.38
C ARG A 18 -8.15 -8.45 1.94
N LEU A 19 -7.27 -7.61 1.39
CA LEU A 19 -6.73 -7.77 0.04
C LEU A 19 -6.16 -9.19 -0.15
N PHE A 20 -6.64 -9.85 -1.21
CA PHE A 20 -6.33 -11.23 -1.60
C PHE A 20 -6.69 -12.32 -0.58
N ASP A 21 -7.44 -11.99 0.48
CA ASP A 21 -7.92 -12.97 1.46
C ASP A 21 -9.24 -12.53 2.12
N ASN A 22 -10.35 -12.97 1.53
CA ASN A 22 -11.70 -12.65 2.00
C ASN A 22 -12.03 -13.26 3.37
N LYS A 23 -11.22 -14.18 3.90
CA LYS A 23 -11.44 -14.83 5.21
C LYS A 23 -10.92 -14.02 6.38
N ARG A 24 -10.04 -13.04 6.13
CA ARG A 24 -9.55 -12.14 7.18
C ARG A 24 -10.68 -11.24 7.68
N ASP A 25 -10.61 -10.93 8.96
CA ASP A 25 -11.53 -10.05 9.66
C ASP A 25 -11.36 -8.57 9.30
N GLY A 26 -10.20 -8.18 8.75
CA GLY A 26 -9.89 -6.81 8.32
C GLY A 26 -9.45 -5.88 9.45
N THR A 27 -9.14 -6.42 10.64
CA THR A 27 -8.76 -5.60 11.81
C THR A 27 -7.27 -5.28 11.86
N THR A 28 -6.45 -6.02 11.10
CA THR A 28 -5.00 -5.85 11.03
C THR A 28 -4.47 -5.90 9.59
N ILE A 29 -3.44 -5.09 9.34
CA ILE A 29 -2.77 -4.99 8.05
C ILE A 29 -1.33 -5.50 8.12
N THR A 30 -0.93 -6.27 7.12
CA THR A 30 0.47 -6.67 6.87
C THR A 30 1.19 -5.59 6.07
N LEU A 31 2.51 -5.46 6.23
CA LEU A 31 3.35 -4.57 5.40
C LEU A 31 3.06 -4.70 3.89
N TYR A 32 2.97 -5.93 3.37
CA TYR A 32 2.68 -6.16 1.94
C TYR A 32 1.38 -5.50 1.46
N ARG A 33 0.31 -5.60 2.24
CA ARG A 33 -1.00 -5.01 1.90
C ARG A 33 -0.97 -3.50 1.96
N PHE A 34 -0.24 -2.97 2.93
CA PHE A 34 -0.05 -1.53 3.04
C PHE A 34 0.84 -0.98 1.91
N ASP A 35 1.95 -1.63 1.57
CA ASP A 35 2.77 -1.28 0.40
C ASP A 35 1.95 -1.35 -0.90
N TYR A 36 1.07 -2.34 -1.04
CA TYR A 36 0.15 -2.42 -2.17
C TYR A 36 -0.77 -1.19 -2.23
N TRP A 37 -1.34 -0.80 -1.08
CA TRP A 37 -2.19 0.39 -0.97
C TRP A 37 -1.43 1.66 -1.38
N LEU A 38 -0.20 1.85 -0.88
CA LEU A 38 0.64 2.97 -1.26
C LEU A 38 1.03 2.97 -2.74
N ARG A 39 1.20 1.80 -3.36
CA ARG A 39 1.45 1.71 -4.80
C ARG A 39 0.19 2.04 -5.60
N GLN A 40 -0.99 1.63 -5.13
CA GLN A 40 -2.27 1.98 -5.74
C GLN A 40 -2.49 3.51 -5.74
N THR A 41 -2.07 4.19 -4.67
CA THR A 41 -2.13 5.66 -4.57
C THR A 41 -0.97 6.37 -5.27
N LYS A 42 0.02 5.62 -5.78
CA LYS A 42 1.28 6.11 -6.36
C LYS A 42 2.15 6.89 -5.36
N LEU A 43 1.91 6.75 -4.05
CA LEU A 43 2.75 7.31 -3.01
C LEU A 43 4.06 6.53 -2.88
N LEU A 44 4.01 5.20 -2.97
CA LEU A 44 5.20 4.35 -3.06
C LEU A 44 5.62 4.26 -4.54
N ASP A 45 6.58 5.12 -4.89
CA ASP A 45 7.10 5.31 -6.24
C ASP A 45 8.55 4.82 -6.42
N ASP A 46 9.12 4.23 -5.36
CA ASP A 46 10.52 3.80 -5.28
C ASP A 46 11.52 4.96 -5.56
N ARG A 47 11.10 6.22 -5.30
CA ARG A 47 11.94 7.44 -5.37
C ARG A 47 11.83 8.26 -4.09
N LYS A 48 10.64 8.77 -3.76
CA LYS A 48 10.39 9.53 -2.53
C LYS A 48 10.10 8.57 -1.38
N VAL A 49 9.13 7.69 -1.57
CA VAL A 49 8.79 6.60 -0.63
C VAL A 49 9.21 5.29 -1.27
N THR A 50 10.04 4.54 -0.56
CA THR A 50 10.57 3.25 -1.02
C THR A 50 10.12 2.12 -0.10
N MET A 51 10.17 0.88 -0.59
CA MET A 51 9.93 -0.31 0.24
C MET A 51 10.92 -0.44 1.41
N THR A 52 12.10 0.18 1.30
CA THR A 52 13.07 0.20 2.41
C THR A 52 12.57 1.09 3.53
N ASP A 53 11.98 2.24 3.22
CA ASP A 53 11.43 3.15 4.23
C ASP A 53 10.28 2.49 4.98
N THR A 54 9.30 1.95 4.24
CA THR A 54 8.15 1.27 4.85
C THR A 54 8.58 0.03 5.63
N GLY A 55 9.53 -0.75 5.10
CA GLY A 55 10.09 -1.91 5.80
C GLY A 55 10.79 -1.57 7.11
N ILE A 56 11.63 -0.52 7.14
CA ILE A 56 12.33 -0.09 8.37
C ILE A 56 11.33 0.41 9.42
N LEU A 57 10.37 1.26 9.02
CA LEU A 57 9.35 1.79 9.92
C LEU A 57 8.46 0.69 10.48
N PHE A 58 8.05 -0.27 9.65
CA PHE A 58 7.17 -1.36 10.07
C PHE A 58 7.90 -2.28 11.06
N ASN A 59 9.19 -2.51 10.84
CA ASN A 59 10.00 -3.35 11.73
C ASN A 59 10.17 -2.75 13.14
N LYS A 60 9.96 -1.44 13.34
CA LYS A 60 9.99 -0.82 14.69
C LYS A 60 8.98 -1.46 15.65
N PHE A 61 7.83 -1.90 15.12
CA PHE A 61 6.77 -2.54 15.90
C PHE A 61 7.10 -3.98 16.30
N ASN A 62 8.10 -4.61 15.65
CA ASN A 62 8.47 -6.03 15.84
C ASN A 62 7.29 -7.00 15.69
N LYS A 63 6.39 -6.72 14.75
CA LYS A 63 5.17 -7.50 14.46
C LYS A 63 5.09 -7.87 12.99
N THR A 64 4.31 -8.90 12.69
CA THR A 64 3.98 -9.27 11.30
C THR A 64 2.80 -8.47 10.74
N GLU A 65 1.96 -7.93 11.64
CA GLU A 65 0.73 -7.20 11.31
C GLU A 65 0.51 -6.08 12.34
N LEU A 66 -0.08 -4.97 11.90
CA LEU A 66 -0.44 -3.83 12.74
C LEU A 66 -1.96 -3.68 12.81
N ASN A 67 -2.46 -3.32 13.99
CA ASN A 67 -3.85 -2.87 14.13
C ASN A 67 -4.00 -1.41 13.65
N TRP A 68 -5.22 -0.86 13.73
CA TRP A 68 -5.52 0.50 13.28
C TRP A 68 -4.66 1.58 13.96
N ASP A 69 -4.58 1.57 15.29
CA ASP A 69 -3.85 2.59 16.05
C ASP A 69 -2.35 2.55 15.76
N GLU A 70 -1.77 1.35 15.70
CA GLU A 70 -0.36 1.12 15.35
C GLU A 70 -0.06 1.51 13.91
N TRP A 71 -1.00 1.23 13.00
CA TRP A 71 -0.87 1.63 11.61
C TRP A 71 -0.93 3.15 11.44
N MET A 72 -1.75 3.84 12.25
CA MET A 72 -1.83 5.29 12.23
C MET A 72 -0.52 5.93 12.71
N GLU A 73 0.05 5.42 13.80
CA GLU A 73 1.39 5.81 14.29
C GLU A 73 2.45 5.57 13.20
N PHE A 74 2.41 4.40 12.56
CA PHE A 74 3.29 4.09 11.43
C PHE A 74 3.15 5.11 10.27
N LEU A 75 1.92 5.52 9.94
CA LEU A 75 1.65 6.46 8.84
C LEU A 75 2.17 7.87 9.17
N GLU A 76 2.03 8.28 10.42
CA GLU A 76 2.57 9.54 10.93
C GLU A 76 4.09 9.56 10.83
N ASP A 77 4.74 8.52 11.34
CA ASP A 77 6.19 8.29 11.22
C ASP A 77 6.69 8.37 9.77
N LEU A 78 5.94 7.75 8.84
CA LEU A 78 6.29 7.78 7.41
C LEU A 78 6.17 9.19 6.82
N CYS A 79 5.12 9.92 7.19
CA CYS A 79 4.92 11.28 6.72
C CYS A 79 6.00 12.22 7.25
N GLU A 80 6.37 12.08 8.53
CA GLU A 80 7.47 12.85 9.14
C GLU A 80 8.81 12.55 8.47
N LEU A 81 9.15 11.26 8.30
CA LEU A 81 10.41 10.84 7.66
C LEU A 81 10.56 11.38 6.24
N LYS A 82 9.44 11.51 5.51
CA LYS A 82 9.42 11.87 4.09
C LYS A 82 8.96 13.29 3.81
N GLU A 83 8.79 14.09 4.85
CA GLU A 83 8.31 15.47 4.75
C GLU A 83 7.04 15.53 3.89
N MET A 84 6.07 14.68 4.23
CA MET A 84 4.77 14.59 3.58
C MET A 84 3.70 15.15 4.49
N ASP A 85 2.67 15.73 3.87
CA ASP A 85 1.51 16.23 4.59
C ASP A 85 0.60 15.05 4.97
N LEU A 86 0.37 14.88 6.26
CA LEU A 86 -0.40 13.77 6.80
C LEU A 86 -1.86 13.79 6.35
N GLU A 87 -2.49 14.96 6.34
CA GLU A 87 -3.91 15.11 5.95
C GLU A 87 -4.10 14.78 4.47
N LYS A 88 -3.24 15.31 3.60
CA LYS A 88 -3.26 14.97 2.16
C LYS A 88 -2.96 13.51 1.91
N THR A 89 -2.07 12.91 2.70
CA THR A 89 -1.75 11.49 2.58
C THR A 89 -2.96 10.64 2.95
N LYS A 90 -3.64 10.94 4.05
CA LYS A 90 -4.90 10.30 4.46
C LYS A 90 -6.01 10.48 3.42
N GLU A 91 -6.15 11.67 2.85
CA GLU A 91 -7.11 11.95 1.77
C GLU A 91 -6.80 11.11 0.52
N THR A 92 -5.53 11.03 0.13
CA THR A 92 -5.09 10.23 -1.04
C THR A 92 -5.35 8.74 -0.82
N LEU A 93 -5.05 8.23 0.38
CA LEU A 93 -5.32 6.85 0.79
C LEU A 93 -6.83 6.54 0.76
N THR A 94 -7.64 7.48 1.23
CA THR A 94 -9.11 7.36 1.25
C THR A 94 -9.71 7.30 -0.15
N ASN A 95 -9.22 8.15 -1.06
CA ASN A 95 -9.79 8.37 -2.40
C ASN A 95 -9.17 7.50 -3.50
N CYS A 96 -8.39 6.48 -3.16
CA CYS A 96 -7.72 5.63 -4.16
C CYS A 96 -8.58 4.50 -4.75
N GLY A 97 -9.84 4.41 -4.33
CA GLY A 97 -10.77 3.34 -4.72
C GLY A 97 -10.48 2.00 -4.02
N LEU A 98 -11.34 1.02 -4.26
CA LEU A 98 -11.21 -0.31 -3.65
C LEU A 98 -9.91 -1.02 -4.09
N PRO A 99 -9.37 -1.95 -3.27
CA PRO A 99 -8.15 -2.67 -3.61
C PRO A 99 -8.25 -3.36 -4.98
N GLY A 100 -7.26 -3.13 -5.85
CA GLY A 100 -7.17 -3.78 -7.17
C GLY A 100 -7.98 -3.13 -8.28
N GLN A 101 -8.67 -2.01 -8.02
CA GLN A 101 -9.36 -1.21 -9.05
C GLN A 101 -8.38 -0.52 -10.01
N THR A 102 -7.19 -0.14 -9.51
CA THR A 102 -6.13 0.44 -10.33
C THR A 102 -5.01 -0.59 -10.53
N PRO A 103 -4.41 -0.69 -11.74
CA PRO A 103 -3.27 -1.57 -11.95
C PRO A 103 -2.10 -1.20 -11.02
N VAL A 104 -1.77 -2.11 -10.10
CA VAL A 104 -0.60 -1.99 -9.23
C VAL A 104 0.52 -2.83 -9.81
N ASN A 105 1.65 -2.18 -10.12
CA ASN A 105 2.87 -2.90 -10.49
C ASN A 105 3.61 -3.31 -9.22
N VAL A 106 3.43 -4.55 -8.80
CA VAL A 106 4.21 -5.16 -7.71
C VAL A 106 5.46 -5.77 -8.32
N PRO A 107 6.65 -5.18 -8.12
CA PRO A 107 7.86 -5.63 -8.81
C PRO A 107 8.17 -7.09 -8.45
N GLN A 108 8.21 -7.99 -9.43
CA GLN A 108 8.58 -9.39 -9.19
C GLN A 108 10.08 -9.56 -9.37
N TYR A 109 10.71 -10.40 -8.54
CA TYR A 109 12.12 -10.78 -8.73
C TYR A 109 12.42 -11.25 -10.16
N ARG A 110 11.45 -11.95 -10.77
CA ARG A 110 11.51 -12.39 -12.16
C ARG A 110 11.64 -11.25 -13.18
N ASP A 111 11.09 -10.08 -12.90
CA ASP A 111 11.11 -8.95 -13.83
C ASP A 111 12.49 -8.30 -13.94
N PHE A 112 13.31 -8.39 -12.89
CA PHE A 112 14.64 -7.78 -12.85
C PHE A 112 15.76 -8.74 -13.26
N PHE A 113 15.61 -10.05 -13.00
CA PHE A 113 16.70 -11.02 -13.15
C PHE A 113 16.48 -12.06 -14.25
N LEU A 114 15.31 -12.15 -14.90
CA LEU A 114 15.15 -12.90 -16.15
C LEU A 114 15.58 -12.03 -17.35
N THR A 115 16.88 -11.89 -17.54
CA THR A 115 17.49 -11.21 -18.70
C THR A 115 17.34 -11.98 -20.02
N TYR A 116 16.84 -13.22 -19.99
CA TYR A 116 16.45 -13.93 -21.21
C TYR A 116 15.00 -13.58 -21.58
N LYS A 117 14.85 -12.51 -22.37
CA LYS A 117 13.67 -12.32 -23.21
C LYS A 117 13.96 -13.01 -24.55
N PRO A 118 13.28 -14.13 -24.90
CA PRO A 118 13.35 -14.67 -26.25
C PRO A 118 13.02 -13.55 -27.24
N LYS A 119 13.74 -13.45 -28.35
CA LYS A 119 13.61 -12.36 -29.34
C LYS A 119 12.16 -12.07 -29.74
N GLU A 120 11.28 -13.06 -29.70
CA GLU A 120 9.85 -12.98 -30.02
C GLU A 120 9.01 -12.13 -29.05
N LYS A 121 9.48 -11.86 -27.83
CA LYS A 121 8.77 -11.05 -26.81
C LYS A 121 9.34 -9.64 -26.62
N MET A 122 10.35 -9.25 -27.40
CA MET A 122 10.75 -7.84 -27.49
C MET A 122 9.82 -7.16 -28.49
N ILE A 123 8.69 -6.63 -28.00
CA ILE A 123 7.83 -5.75 -28.79
C ILE A 123 8.51 -4.37 -28.82
N PHE A 124 8.68 -3.82 -30.02
CA PHE A 124 9.14 -2.46 -30.28
C PHE A 124 8.26 -1.42 -29.59
#